data_AF-A0A2K2VK05-F1
#
_entry.id   AF-A0A2K2VK05-F1
#
_cell.length_a   1.000
_cell.length_b   1.000
_cell.length_c   1.000
_cell.angle_alpha   90.00
_cell.angle_beta   90.00
_cell.angle_gamma   90.00
#
_symmetry.space_group_name_H-M   'P 1'
#
loop_
_entity.id
_entity.type
_entity.pdbx_description
1 polymer ?
#
loop_
_entity_poly.entity_id
_entity_poly.type
_entity_poly.pdbx_seq_one_letter_code
_entity_poly.pdbx_strand_id
1 'polypeptide(L)'
;MSIKKGLIFGLIAASLILGMISMKRAMPNPKEERIYEAIKVYSPYVLEKRIGGLAIVDKRDGEKEKPSATEALHRMDELEQTWGKKHIRVEGNQVLVIGDNNQSIAKIFIETQKEREFLKNFFGI
;
A
#
# COMPACT_ATOMS: atom_id res chain seq x y z
N MET A 1 6.26 46.17 -3.80
CA MET A 1 5.96 45.00 -4.67
C MET A 1 4.73 45.37 -5.51
N SER A 2 4.79 45.30 -6.85
CA SER A 2 3.62 45.63 -7.68
C SER A 2 2.50 44.63 -7.46
N ILE A 3 1.24 45.07 -7.40
CA ILE A 3 0.04 44.22 -7.26
C ILE A 3 0.05 43.07 -8.27
N LYS A 4 0.51 43.30 -9.51
CA LYS A 4 0.67 42.27 -10.54
C LYS A 4 1.67 41.18 -10.14
N LYS A 5 2.81 41.57 -9.54
CA LYS A 5 3.82 40.63 -9.04
C LYS A 5 3.27 39.86 -7.82
N GLY A 6 2.57 40.53 -6.91
CA GLY A 6 1.91 39.88 -5.77
C GLY A 6 0.89 38.82 -6.19
N LEU A 7 0.09 39.10 -7.23
CA LEU A 7 -0.92 38.18 -7.75
C LEU A 7 -0.29 36.95 -8.41
N ILE A 8 0.80 37.13 -9.17
CA ILE A 8 1.57 36.02 -9.76
C ILE A 8 2.20 35.15 -8.65
N PHE A 9 2.83 35.77 -7.64
CA PHE A 9 3.41 35.03 -6.51
C PHE A 9 2.33 34.28 -5.71
N GLY A 10 1.16 34.88 -5.50
CA GLY A 10 0.03 34.23 -4.84
C GLY A 10 -0.48 33.02 -5.63
N LEU A 11 -0.60 33.14 -6.95
CA LEU A 11 -1.01 32.03 -7.82
C LEU A 11 -0.01 30.88 -7.78
N ILE A 12 1.29 31.18 -7.85
CA ILE A 12 2.35 30.17 -7.75
C ILE A 12 2.29 29.47 -6.38
N ALA A 13 2.21 30.23 -5.29
CA ALA A 13 2.12 29.67 -3.95
C ALA A 13 0.88 28.77 -3.76
N ALA A 14 -0.28 29.22 -4.23
CA ALA A 14 -1.51 28.42 -4.19
C ALA A 14 -1.39 27.13 -5.02
N SER A 15 -0.80 27.21 -6.22
CA SER A 15 -0.58 26.05 -7.09
C SER A 15 0.37 25.03 -6.47
N LEU A 16 1.44 25.49 -5.80
CA LEU A 16 2.38 24.61 -5.08
C LEU A 16 1.72 23.90 -3.89
N ILE A 17 0.89 24.61 -3.12
CA ILE A 17 0.15 24.03 -2.00
C ILE A 17 -0.81 22.94 -2.51
N LEU A 18 -1.59 23.24 -3.56
CA LEU A 18 -2.48 22.26 -4.18
C LEU A 18 -1.72 21.06 -4.74
N GLY A 19 -0.57 21.27 -5.37
CA GLY A 19 0.31 20.21 -5.85
C GLY A 19 0.78 19.29 -4.71
N MET A 20 1.26 19.85 -3.60
CA MET A 20 1.68 19.08 -2.43
C MET A 20 0.52 18.27 -1.81
N ILE A 21 -0.67 18.85 -1.72
CA ILE A 21 -1.86 18.14 -1.23
C ILE A 21 -2.22 16.97 -2.17
N SER A 22 -2.16 17.20 -3.48
CA SER A 22 -2.45 16.17 -4.49
C SER A 22 -1.44 15.00 -4.40
N MET A 23 -0.15 15.30 -4.26
CA MET A 23 0.88 14.27 -4.07
C MET A 23 0.66 13.45 -2.80
N LYS A 24 0.35 14.11 -1.67
CA LYS A 24 0.08 13.41 -0.41
C LYS A 24 -1.13 12.47 -0.50
N ARG A 25 -2.16 12.82 -1.27
CA ARG A 25 -3.34 11.95 -1.50
C ARG A 25 -3.04 10.78 -2.44
N ALA A 26 -2.08 10.94 -3.34
CA ALA A 26 -1.69 9.88 -4.28
C ALA A 26 -0.77 8.82 -3.63
N MET A 27 -0.10 9.16 -2.52
CA MET A 27 0.71 8.19 -1.78
C MET A 27 -0.15 7.33 -0.85
N PRO A 28 0.10 6.01 -0.78
CA PRO A 28 -0.55 5.14 0.18
C PRO A 28 -0.11 5.47 1.61
N ASN A 29 -0.86 4.96 2.59
CA ASN A 29 -0.52 5.15 4.00
C ASN A 29 0.89 4.60 4.31
N PRO A 30 1.65 5.25 5.21
CA PRO A 30 2.95 4.74 5.63
C PRO A 30 2.79 3.33 6.22
N LYS A 31 3.58 2.39 5.70
CA LYS A 31 3.59 0.99 6.13
C LYS A 31 4.76 0.75 7.08
N GLU A 32 4.60 -0.16 8.05
CA GLU A 32 5.70 -0.61 8.90
C GLU A 32 6.57 -1.57 8.10
N GLU A 33 7.74 -1.10 7.64
CA GLU A 33 8.57 -1.71 6.61
C GLU A 33 8.93 -3.17 6.93
N ARG A 34 9.48 -3.45 8.12
CA ARG A 34 9.94 -4.79 8.50
C ARG A 34 8.82 -5.83 8.40
N ILE A 35 7.69 -5.59 9.06
CA ILE A 35 6.60 -6.58 9.11
C ILE A 35 5.85 -6.64 7.78
N TYR A 36 5.71 -5.51 7.08
CA TYR A 36 5.09 -5.47 5.77
C TYR A 36 5.90 -6.27 4.75
N GLU A 37 7.21 -6.06 4.67
CA GLU A 37 8.07 -6.81 3.76
C GLU A 37 8.07 -8.31 4.07
N ALA A 38 8.12 -8.68 5.35
CA ALA A 38 8.04 -10.08 5.78
C ALA A 38 6.74 -10.76 5.32
N ILE A 39 5.60 -10.05 5.38
CA ILE A 39 4.30 -10.57 4.93
C ILE A 39 4.20 -10.56 3.40
N LYS A 40 4.69 -9.51 2.76
CA LYS A 40 4.54 -9.25 1.31
C LYS A 40 5.11 -10.36 0.44
N VAL A 41 6.17 -11.05 0.88
CA VAL A 41 6.77 -12.18 0.15
C VAL A 41 5.75 -13.30 -0.13
N TYR A 42 4.73 -13.44 0.73
CA TYR A 42 3.68 -14.45 0.58
C TYR A 42 2.47 -13.95 -0.22
N SER A 43 2.36 -12.64 -0.49
CA SER A 43 1.29 -12.09 -1.31
C SER A 43 1.47 -12.49 -2.78
N PRO A 44 0.41 -12.90 -3.48
CA PRO A 44 0.50 -13.28 -4.88
C PRO A 44 0.62 -12.08 -5.84
N TYR A 45 0.37 -10.86 -5.37
CA TYR A 45 0.28 -9.68 -6.21
C TYR A 45 1.63 -8.96 -6.39
N VAL A 46 1.96 -8.58 -7.63
CA VAL A 46 3.19 -7.84 -7.96
C VAL A 46 2.91 -6.65 -8.87
N LEU A 47 3.63 -5.54 -8.65
CA LEU A 47 3.62 -4.39 -9.56
C LEU A 47 4.62 -4.60 -10.70
N GLU A 48 4.14 -4.56 -11.94
CA GLU A 48 4.95 -4.54 -13.16
C GLU A 48 4.90 -3.15 -13.81
N LYS A 49 6.04 -2.68 -14.33
CA LYS A 49 6.11 -1.45 -15.12
C LYS A 49 5.59 -1.71 -16.53
N ARG A 50 4.79 -0.77 -17.06
CA ARG A 50 4.31 -0.79 -18.45
C ARG A 50 4.35 0.58 -19.09
N ILE A 51 4.26 0.62 -20.42
CA ILE A 51 4.06 1.84 -21.18
C ILE A 51 2.70 2.44 -20.74
N GLY A 52 2.74 3.56 -20.01
CA GLY A 52 1.55 4.20 -19.44
C GLY A 52 1.31 3.97 -17.92
N GLY A 53 2.26 3.38 -17.19
CA GLY A 53 2.22 3.36 -15.72
C GLY A 53 2.53 1.99 -15.11
N LEU A 54 1.72 1.58 -14.12
CA LEU A 54 1.87 0.32 -13.40
C LEU A 54 0.76 -0.66 -13.80
N ALA A 55 1.06 -1.95 -13.75
CA ALA A 55 0.09 -3.05 -13.79
C ALA A 55 0.26 -3.89 -12.52
N ILE A 56 -0.84 -4.39 -11.99
CA ILE A 56 -0.83 -5.36 -10.89
C ILE A 56 -1.02 -6.73 -11.51
N VAL A 57 -0.11 -7.65 -11.25
CA VAL A 57 -0.14 -9.02 -11.76
C VAL A 57 -0.37 -9.97 -10.62
N ASP A 58 -1.37 -10.84 -10.77
CA ASP A 58 -1.58 -11.98 -9.88
C ASP A 58 -0.72 -13.15 -10.35
N LYS A 59 0.18 -13.63 -9.49
CA LYS A 59 1.09 -14.75 -9.82
C LYS A 59 0.39 -16.11 -9.87
N ARG A 60 -0.84 -16.24 -9.38
CA ARG A 60 -1.57 -17.52 -9.31
C ARG A 60 -2.07 -17.97 -10.68
N ASP A 61 -2.63 -17.04 -11.43
CA ASP A 61 -3.27 -17.28 -12.74
C ASP A 61 -2.67 -16.41 -13.87
N GLY A 62 -1.85 -15.42 -13.53
CA GLY A 62 -1.25 -14.49 -14.48
C GLY A 62 -2.17 -13.34 -14.89
N GLU A 63 -3.32 -13.17 -14.24
CA GLU A 63 -4.24 -12.07 -14.52
C GLU A 63 -3.57 -10.71 -14.25
N LYS A 64 -3.86 -9.73 -15.11
CA LYS A 64 -3.26 -8.40 -15.06
C LYS A 64 -4.33 -7.33 -14.89
N GLU A 65 -4.37 -6.71 -13.72
CA GLU A 65 -5.12 -5.49 -13.50
C GLU A 65 -4.30 -4.28 -13.96
N LYS A 66 -4.97 -3.39 -14.68
CA LYS A 66 -4.35 -2.24 -15.34
C LYS A 66 -4.97 -0.92 -14.86
N PRO A 67 -5.01 -0.63 -13.55
CA PRO A 67 -5.56 0.60 -13.01
C PRO A 67 -4.82 1.84 -13.54
N SER A 68 -5.42 3.01 -13.40
CA SER A 68 -4.77 4.27 -13.72
C SER A 68 -3.51 4.46 -12.85
N ALA A 69 -2.57 5.30 -13.30
CA ALA A 69 -1.33 5.53 -12.56
C ALA A 69 -1.58 6.08 -11.14
N THR A 70 -2.64 6.87 -10.96
CA THR A 70 -3.03 7.45 -9.66
C THR A 70 -3.66 6.42 -8.72
N GLU A 71 -4.26 5.36 -9.26
CA GLU A 71 -5.00 4.36 -8.48
C GLU A 71 -4.21 3.08 -8.24
N ALA A 72 -3.14 2.82 -9.01
CA ALA A 72 -2.43 1.55 -8.98
C ALA A 72 -1.91 1.16 -7.58
N LEU A 73 -1.43 2.13 -6.80
CA LEU A 73 -0.96 1.87 -5.44
C LEU A 73 -2.12 1.58 -4.48
N HIS A 74 -3.20 2.35 -4.57
CA HIS A 74 -4.41 2.13 -3.76
C HIS A 74 -5.05 0.78 -4.06
N ARG A 75 -5.13 0.42 -5.35
CA ARG A 75 -5.66 -0.87 -5.78
C ARG A 75 -4.79 -2.05 -5.31
N MET A 76 -3.47 -1.88 -5.32
CA MET A 76 -2.56 -2.88 -4.74
C MET A 76 -2.84 -3.05 -3.24
N ASP A 77 -2.99 -1.95 -2.50
CA ASP A 77 -3.31 -2.00 -1.07
C ASP A 77 -4.65 -2.73 -0.83
N GLU A 78 -5.70 -2.46 -1.60
CA GLU A 78 -6.99 -3.17 -1.49
C GLU A 78 -6.86 -4.68 -1.69
N LEU A 79 -6.08 -5.10 -2.69
CA LEU A 79 -5.81 -6.50 -2.98
C LEU A 79 -5.02 -7.16 -1.85
N GLU A 80 -3.97 -6.50 -1.36
CA GLU A 80 -3.17 -6.95 -0.21
C GLU A 80 -4.04 -7.06 1.06
N GLN A 81 -4.91 -6.09 1.32
CA GLN A 81 -5.82 -6.11 2.47
C GLN A 81 -6.84 -7.24 2.37
N THR A 82 -7.43 -7.45 1.19
CA THR A 82 -8.42 -8.49 0.95
C THR A 82 -7.80 -9.88 1.08
N TRP A 83 -6.61 -10.07 0.54
CA TRP A 83 -5.83 -11.29 0.71
C TRP A 83 -5.43 -11.47 2.17
N GLY A 84 -4.93 -10.43 2.82
CA GLY A 84 -4.49 -10.47 4.21
C GLY A 84 -5.58 -10.92 5.18
N LYS A 85 -6.82 -10.45 5.01
CA LYS A 85 -7.96 -10.90 5.83
C LYS A 85 -8.24 -12.40 5.75
N LYS A 86 -7.89 -13.05 4.64
CA LYS A 86 -8.09 -14.49 4.43
C LYS A 86 -6.87 -15.31 4.87
N HIS A 87 -5.68 -14.78 4.62
CA HIS A 87 -4.42 -15.50 4.73
C HIS A 87 -3.55 -15.09 5.91
N ILE A 88 -3.95 -14.10 6.71
CA ILE A 88 -3.18 -13.62 7.85
C ILE A 88 -4.02 -13.75 9.11
N ARG A 89 -3.43 -14.31 10.17
CA ARG A 89 -4.00 -14.36 11.52
C ARG A 89 -3.00 -13.88 12.53
N VAL A 90 -3.46 -13.15 13.54
CA VAL A 90 -2.61 -12.73 14.67
C VAL A 90 -2.88 -13.68 15.84
N GLU A 91 -1.84 -14.36 16.31
CA GLU A 91 -1.89 -15.22 17.49
C GLU A 91 -0.83 -14.76 18.50
N GLY A 92 -1.30 -14.14 19.60
CA GLY A 92 -0.43 -13.58 20.61
C GLY A 92 0.49 -12.49 20.04
N ASN A 93 1.80 -12.80 19.98
CA ASN A 93 2.83 -11.91 19.45
C ASN A 93 3.39 -12.34 18.10
N GLN A 94 2.61 -13.11 17.35
CA GLN A 94 3.01 -13.69 16.07
C GLN A 94 1.91 -13.44 15.03
N VAL A 95 2.35 -13.24 13.80
CA VAL A 95 1.51 -13.28 12.61
C VAL A 95 1.69 -14.63 11.95
N LEU A 96 0.60 -15.38 11.82
CA LEU A 96 0.54 -16.61 11.05
C LEU A 96 0.08 -16.28 9.63
N VAL A 97 0.88 -16.71 8.66
CA VAL A 97 0.46 -16.73 7.25
C VAL A 97 -0.13 -18.10 6.97
N ILE A 98 -1.36 -18.12 6.47
CA ILE A 98 -2.17 -19.30 6.16
C ILE A 98 -2.18 -19.49 4.65
N GLY A 99 -1.71 -20.64 4.17
CA GLY A 99 -1.76 -21.01 2.75
C GLY A 99 -3.17 -21.43 2.31
N ASP A 100 -3.36 -21.62 1.01
CA ASP A 100 -4.68 -21.91 0.41
C ASP A 100 -5.36 -23.18 0.95
N ASN A 101 -4.57 -24.17 1.37
CA ASN A 101 -5.08 -25.41 1.98
C ASN A 101 -5.25 -25.30 3.52
N ASN A 102 -5.34 -24.08 4.05
CA ASN A 102 -5.51 -23.78 5.49
C ASN A 102 -4.35 -24.25 6.40
N GLN A 103 -3.17 -24.54 5.83
CA GLN A 103 -1.95 -24.78 6.60
C GLN A 103 -1.27 -23.47 7.01
N SER A 104 -0.62 -23.43 8.17
CA SER A 104 0.33 -22.36 8.50
C SER A 104 1.60 -22.54 7.67
N ILE A 105 1.89 -21.59 6.79
CA ILE A 105 3.07 -21.62 5.91
C ILE A 105 4.21 -20.76 6.45
N ALA A 106 3.91 -19.77 7.30
CA ALA A 106 4.92 -18.95 7.95
C ALA A 106 4.43 -18.40 9.29
N LYS A 107 5.41 -18.09 10.15
CA LYS A 107 5.22 -17.39 11.42
C LYS A 107 6.18 -16.21 11.46
N ILE A 108 5.64 -15.02 11.68
CA ILE A 108 6.41 -13.76 11.73
C ILE A 108 6.19 -13.15 13.10
N PHE A 109 7.26 -12.91 13.86
CA PHE A 109 7.13 -12.26 15.17
C PHE A 109 6.83 -10.78 15.02
N ILE A 110 5.93 -10.29 15.88
CA ILE A 110 5.64 -8.86 16.04
C ILE A 110 6.64 -8.32 17.05
N GLU A 111 7.53 -7.43 16.62
CA GLU A 111 8.64 -6.93 17.44
C GLU A 111 8.26 -5.64 18.17
N THR A 112 7.37 -4.84 17.57
CA THR A 112 7.00 -3.53 18.12
C THR A 112 5.48 -3.33 18.20
N GLN A 113 5.07 -2.41 19.07
CA GLN A 113 3.67 -2.00 19.18
C GLN A 113 3.17 -1.32 17.89
N LYS A 114 4.04 -0.61 17.18
CA LYS A 114 3.69 0.03 15.90
C LYS A 114 3.31 -0.98 14.83
N GLU A 115 4.03 -2.10 14.78
CA GLU A 115 3.71 -3.20 13.86
C GLU A 115 2.34 -3.82 14.17
N ARG A 116 2.02 -3.98 15.46
CA ARG A 116 0.70 -4.44 15.89
C ARG A 116 -0.40 -3.49 15.44
N GLU A 117 -0.18 -2.19 15.61
CA GLU A 117 -1.11 -1.16 15.15
C GLU A 117 -1.24 -1.14 13.63
N PHE A 118 -0.14 -1.31 12.91
CA PHE A 118 -0.14 -1.43 11.45
C PHE A 118 -0.99 -2.62 10.97
N LEU A 119 -0.82 -3.80 11.57
CA LEU A 119 -1.62 -4.98 11.21
C LEU A 119 -3.12 -4.71 11.37
N LYS A 120 -3.50 -4.07 12.48
CA LYS A 120 -4.88 -3.70 12.76
C LYS A 120 -5.41 -2.64 11.79
N ASN A 121 -4.62 -1.62 11.48
CA ASN A 121 -5.06 -0.50 10.66
C ASN A 121 -5.07 -0.83 9.16
N PHE A 122 -4.06 -1.57 8.68
CA PHE A 122 -3.93 -1.94 7.28
C PHE A 122 -4.78 -3.16 6.95
N PHE A 123 -4.58 -4.30 7.62
CA PHE A 123 -5.30 -5.53 7.30
C PHE A 123 -6.67 -5.64 7.98
N GLY A 124 -6.92 -4.89 9.05
CA GLY A 124 -8.18 -4.96 9.80
C GLY A 124 -8.30 -6.19 10.70
N ILE A 125 -7.17 -6.74 11.16
CA ILE A 125 -7.06 -7.98 11.95
C ILE A 125 -6.55 -7.75 13.38
#